data_AF-A0A2J0MW85-F1
#
_entry.id   AF-A0A2J0MW85-F1
#
_cell.length_a   1.000
_cell.length_b   1.000
_cell.length_c   1.000
_cell.angle_alpha   90.00
_cell.angle_beta   90.00
_cell.angle_gamma   90.00
#
_symmetry.space_group_name_H-M   'P 1'
#
loop_
_entity.id
_entity.type
_entity.pdbx_description
1 polymer ?
#
loop_
_entity_poly.entity_id
_entity_poly.type
_entity_poly.pdbx_seq_one_letter_code
_entity_poly.pdbx_strand_id
1 'polypeptide(L)'
;MNKNNWQSIESHQGTGTPRVSIVAGTHGDELLGECVINALKSEVLLRGCLSFIIAHPLARIKKKRFINQDLNRSFPGKQRGCIEDRLAFDLMKRLS
;
A
#
# COMPACT_ATOMS: atom_id res chain seq x y z
N MET A 1 -13.81 -10.93 14.56
CA MET A 1 -13.17 -10.08 13.54
C MET A 1 -11.66 -10.25 13.66
N ASN A 2 -11.00 -10.83 12.66
CA ASN A 2 -9.55 -11.10 12.71
C ASN A 2 -8.74 -9.79 12.84
N LYS A 3 -7.74 -9.80 13.73
CA LYS A 3 -6.91 -8.63 14.09
C LYS A 3 -5.99 -8.10 12.96
N ASN A 4 -6.03 -8.69 11.76
CA ASN A 4 -5.01 -8.48 10.72
C ASN A 4 -5.49 -7.74 9.45
N ASN A 5 -6.77 -7.34 9.34
CA ASN A 5 -7.29 -6.79 8.07
C ASN A 5 -6.91 -5.33 7.79
N TRP A 6 -5.99 -4.74 8.54
CA TRP A 6 -5.62 -3.31 8.42
C TRP A 6 -4.23 -3.08 7.84
N GLN A 7 -3.36 -4.08 7.78
CA GLN A 7 -2.00 -3.94 7.26
C GLN A 7 -2.00 -3.84 5.72
N SER A 8 -1.02 -3.14 5.16
CA SER A 8 -0.81 -3.09 3.71
C SER A 8 -0.58 -4.48 3.12
N ILE A 9 -1.13 -4.73 1.94
CA ILE A 9 -0.89 -5.96 1.17
C ILE A 9 0.24 -5.68 0.19
N GLU A 10 1.23 -6.56 0.12
CA GLU A 10 2.40 -6.40 -0.73
C GLU A 10 2.67 -7.66 -1.56
N SER A 11 3.22 -7.47 -2.76
CA SER A 11 3.67 -8.52 -3.67
C SER A 11 4.77 -7.95 -4.58
N HIS A 12 5.62 -8.82 -5.12
CA HIS A 12 6.77 -8.38 -5.93
C HIS A 12 6.88 -9.14 -7.25
N GLN A 13 7.51 -8.52 -8.24
CA GLN A 13 7.94 -9.14 -9.49
C GLN A 13 9.40 -8.80 -9.76
N GLY A 14 10.20 -9.80 -10.15
CA GLY A 14 11.64 -9.65 -10.35
C GLY A 14 12.44 -9.51 -9.06
N THR A 15 13.76 -9.50 -9.19
CA THR A 15 14.71 -9.45 -8.06
C THR A 15 15.90 -8.50 -8.30
N GLY A 16 15.97 -7.87 -9.48
CA GLY A 16 17.11 -7.06 -9.90
C GLY A 16 17.03 -5.59 -9.48
N THR A 17 17.92 -4.79 -10.05
CA THR A 17 17.91 -3.33 -9.96
C THR A 17 17.59 -2.70 -11.33
N PRO A 18 16.97 -1.51 -11.39
CA PRO A 18 16.46 -0.72 -10.25
C PRO A 18 15.25 -1.37 -9.56
N ARG A 19 14.98 -0.93 -8.33
CA ARG A 19 13.80 -1.32 -7.55
C ARG A 19 12.79 -0.17 -7.57
N VAL A 20 11.55 -0.44 -7.96
CA VAL A 20 10.48 0.56 -8.00
C VAL A 20 9.28 0.04 -7.20
N SER A 21 8.80 0.84 -6.26
CA SER A 21 7.60 0.55 -5.50
C SER A 21 6.42 1.35 -6.04
N ILE A 22 5.33 0.65 -6.35
CA ILE A 22 4.07 1.22 -6.81
C ILE A 22 3.06 1.05 -5.68
N VAL A 23 2.62 2.17 -5.12
CA VAL A 23 1.70 2.21 -3.98
C VAL A 23 0.34 2.73 -4.46
N ALA A 24 -0.72 1.97 -4.19
CA ALA A 24 -2.10 2.34 -4.49
C ALA A 24 -3.00 2.19 -3.26
N GLY A 25 -4.22 2.73 -3.34
CA GLY A 25 -5.22 2.60 -2.27
C GLY A 25 -4.78 3.27 -0.98
N THR A 26 -4.13 4.44 -1.06
CA THR A 26 -3.85 5.26 0.13
C THR A 26 -5.14 5.78 0.75
N HIS A 27 -6.16 6.02 -0.08
CA HIS A 27 -7.56 6.09 0.32
C HIS A 27 -8.34 4.86 -0.15
N GLY A 28 -9.32 4.44 0.65
CA GLY A 28 -10.08 3.22 0.38
C GLY A 28 -11.12 3.33 -0.74
N ASP A 29 -11.51 4.54 -1.11
CA ASP A 29 -12.44 4.82 -2.21
C ASP A 29 -11.72 5.00 -3.57
N GLU A 30 -10.39 4.92 -3.61
CA GLU A 30 -9.58 5.04 -4.82
C GLU A 30 -9.29 3.66 -5.45
N LEU A 31 -10.16 3.21 -6.36
CA LEU A 31 -10.05 1.88 -6.96
C LEU A 31 -9.07 1.81 -8.15
N LEU A 32 -8.87 2.93 -8.86
CA LEU A 32 -8.15 2.95 -10.14
C LEU A 32 -6.70 2.45 -10.01
N GLY A 33 -5.99 2.87 -8.95
CA GLY A 33 -4.59 2.46 -8.74
C GLY A 33 -4.46 0.94 -8.56
N GLU A 34 -5.44 0.28 -7.95
CA GLU A 34 -5.42 -1.18 -7.80
C GLU A 34 -5.69 -1.90 -9.11
N CYS A 35 -6.56 -1.34 -9.97
CA CYS A 35 -6.75 -1.84 -11.33
C CYS A 35 -5.45 -1.75 -12.14
N VAL A 36 -4.71 -0.63 -12.02
CA VAL A 36 -3.41 -0.46 -12.67
C VAL A 36 -2.39 -1.46 -12.15
N ILE A 37 -2.31 -1.68 -10.84
CA ILE A 37 -1.43 -2.72 -10.26
C ILE A 37 -1.77 -4.10 -10.82
N ASN A 38 -3.05 -4.46 -10.91
CA ASN A 38 -3.46 -5.75 -11.44
C ASN A 38 -3.10 -5.90 -12.93
N ALA A 39 -3.24 -4.84 -13.73
CA ALA A 39 -2.82 -4.83 -15.12
C ALA A 39 -1.29 -4.96 -15.26
N LEU A 40 -0.52 -4.26 -14.43
CA LEU A 40 0.94 -4.37 -14.44
C LEU A 40 1.42 -5.76 -14.02
N LYS A 41 0.72 -6.43 -13.09
CA LYS A 41 1.06 -7.79 -12.67
C LYS A 41 0.89 -8.83 -13.78
N SER A 42 0.05 -8.58 -14.79
CA SER A 42 -0.06 -9.48 -15.94
C SER A 42 1.05 -9.28 -16.99
N GLU A 43 1.83 -8.21 -16.88
CA GLU A 43 2.94 -7.94 -17.80
C GLU A 43 4.22 -8.69 -17.41
N VAL A 44 5.07 -8.97 -18.41
CA VAL A 44 6.38 -9.60 -18.18
C VAL A 44 7.42 -8.53 -17.87
N LEU A 45 7.98 -8.57 -16.66
CA LEU A 45 9.08 -7.70 -16.27
C LEU A 45 10.40 -8.14 -16.92
N LEU A 46 10.95 -7.29 -17.80
CA LEU A 46 12.20 -7.59 -18.51
C LEU A 46 13.45 -7.52 -17.61
N ARG A 47 13.53 -6.51 -16.73
CA ARG A 47 14.65 -6.26 -15.80
C ARG A 47 14.17 -5.49 -14.57
N GLY A 48 14.93 -5.59 -13.48
CA GLY A 48 14.67 -4.86 -12.24
C GLY A 48 13.76 -5.61 -11.26
N CYS A 49 13.13 -4.85 -10.37
CA CYS A 49 12.15 -5.36 -9.41
C CYS A 49 11.02 -4.33 -9.21
N LEU A 50 9.78 -4.81 -9.25
CA LEU A 50 8.58 -4.05 -8.94
C LEU A 50 7.97 -4.56 -7.64
N SER A 51 7.74 -3.66 -6.68
CA SER A 51 6.95 -3.92 -5.47
C SER A 51 5.58 -3.28 -5.64
N PHE A 52 4.52 -4.06 -5.51
CA PHE A 52 3.14 -3.59 -5.60
C PHE A 52 2.49 -3.59 -4.22
N ILE A 53 2.01 -2.43 -3.77
CA ILE A 53 1.48 -2.24 -2.42
C ILE A 53 0.06 -1.67 -2.45
N ILE A 54 -0.87 -2.35 -1.78
CA ILE A 54 -2.19 -1.80 -1.44
C ILE A 54 -2.10 -1.24 -0.02
N ALA A 55 -2.13 0.08 0.12
CA ALA A 55 -1.75 0.77 1.35
C ALA A 55 -2.81 0.69 2.46
N HIS A 56 -4.11 0.82 2.15
CA HIS A 56 -5.16 0.84 3.18
C HIS A 56 -6.32 -0.15 2.90
N PRO A 57 -6.08 -1.48 3.03
CA PRO A 57 -7.10 -2.48 2.73
C PRO A 57 -8.37 -2.36 3.57
N LEU A 58 -8.25 -1.91 4.83
CA LEU A 58 -9.42 -1.73 5.70
C LEU A 58 -10.31 -0.59 5.21
N ALA A 59 -9.72 0.55 4.83
CA ALA A 59 -10.48 1.65 4.23
C ALA A 59 -11.14 1.21 2.92
N ARG A 60 -10.44 0.41 2.10
CA ARG A 60 -10.98 -0.18 0.86
C ARG A 60 -12.20 -1.04 1.11
N ILE A 61 -12.11 -1.99 2.05
CA ILE A 61 -13.24 -2.87 2.41
C ILE A 61 -14.44 -2.05 2.88
N LYS A 62 -14.19 -0.96 3.62
CA LYS A 62 -15.25 -0.06 4.10
C LYS A 62 -15.72 0.97 3.07
N LYS A 63 -15.09 1.05 1.90
CA LYS A 63 -15.33 2.07 0.85
C LYS A 63 -15.30 3.50 1.42
N LYS A 64 -14.33 3.78 2.29
CA LYS A 64 -14.12 5.10 2.90
C LYS A 64 -12.78 5.66 2.48
N ARG A 65 -12.68 6.98 2.38
CA ARG A 65 -11.41 7.66 2.20
C ARG A 65 -10.37 7.26 3.26
N PHE A 66 -10.78 7.20 4.53
CA PHE A 66 -9.94 6.78 5.65
C PHE A 66 -10.79 6.20 6.81
N ILE A 67 -10.14 5.63 7.84
CA ILE A 67 -10.77 5.10 9.04
C ILE A 67 -10.75 6.10 10.18
N ASN A 68 -9.57 6.61 10.56
CA ASN A 68 -9.42 7.60 11.62
C ASN A 68 -8.95 8.96 11.09
N GLN A 69 -7.94 8.97 10.24
CA GLN A 69 -7.38 10.19 9.64
C GLN A 69 -6.83 9.91 8.23
N ASP A 70 -6.57 10.95 7.45
CA ASP A 70 -6.03 10.81 6.09
C ASP A 70 -4.60 10.23 6.12
N LEU A 71 -4.40 9.08 5.45
CA LEU A 71 -3.11 8.38 5.41
C LEU A 71 -2.01 9.24 4.76
N ASN A 72 -2.35 10.00 3.72
CA ASN A 72 -1.38 10.88 3.04
C ASN A 72 -0.96 12.08 3.89
N ARG A 73 -1.63 12.33 5.02
CA ARG A 73 -1.23 13.31 6.04
C ARG A 73 -0.54 12.70 7.24
N SER A 74 -0.42 11.36 7.28
CA SER A 74 0.11 10.63 8.42
C SER A 74 1.61 10.33 8.32
N PHE A 75 2.24 10.53 7.16
CA PHE A 75 3.69 10.30 6.99
C PHE A 75 4.54 11.27 7.83
N PRO A 76 5.64 10.82 8.46
CA PRO A 76 6.28 9.49 8.35
C PRO A 76 5.67 8.40 9.23
N GLY A 77 4.57 8.68 9.93
CA GLY A 77 3.86 7.74 10.78
C GLY A 77 4.43 7.58 12.18
N LYS A 78 3.72 6.78 13.00
CA LYS A 78 4.10 6.45 14.39
C LYS A 78 3.77 4.99 14.68
N GLN A 79 4.71 4.25 15.27
CA GLN A 79 4.51 2.84 15.65
C GLN A 79 3.33 2.64 16.62
N ARG A 80 3.06 3.62 17.48
CA ARG A 80 1.99 3.61 18.50
C ARG A 80 0.98 4.74 18.26
N GLY A 81 0.46 4.84 17.04
CA GLY A 81 -0.62 5.77 16.70
C GLY A 81 -1.92 5.08 16.29
N CYS A 82 -2.80 5.81 15.61
CA CYS A 82 -3.98 5.25 14.98
C CYS A 82 -3.61 4.31 13.81
N ILE A 83 -4.62 3.75 13.13
CA ILE A 83 -4.37 2.79 12.04
C ILE A 83 -3.49 3.43 10.95
N GLU A 84 -3.79 4.66 10.54
CA GLU A 84 -3.06 5.35 9.48
C GLU A 84 -1.65 5.78 9.90
N ASP A 85 -1.43 6.17 11.16
CA ASP A 85 -0.08 6.43 11.67
C ASP A 85 0.80 5.17 11.59
N ARG A 86 0.23 4.01 11.95
CA ARG A 86 0.96 2.74 11.91
C ARG A 86 1.22 2.29 10.47
N LEU A 87 0.24 2.46 9.58
CA LEU A 87 0.40 2.20 8.15
C LEU A 87 1.50 3.06 7.54
N ALA A 88 1.50 4.37 7.81
CA ALA A 88 2.54 5.27 7.32
C ALA A 88 3.93 4.88 7.85
N PHE A 89 4.03 4.50 9.13
CA PHE A 89 5.28 4.03 9.72
C PHE A 89 5.80 2.74 9.07
N ASP A 90 4.92 1.77 8.82
CA ASP A 90 5.27 0.52 8.17
C ASP A 90 5.63 0.73 6.68
N LEU A 91 4.94 1.62 5.98
CA LEU A 91 5.25 1.99 4.59
C LEU A 91 6.62 2.68 4.50
N MET A 92 6.94 3.60 5.41
CA MET A 92 8.25 4.26 5.43
C MET A 92 9.40 3.25 5.54
N LYS A 93 9.23 2.19 6.32
CA LYS A 93 10.24 1.12 6.45
C LYS A 93 10.39 0.25 5.21
N ARG A 94 9.35 0.13 4.39
CA ARG A 94 9.35 -0.69 3.17
C ARG A 94 9.86 0.08 1.94
N LEU A 95 9.68 1.39 1.94
CA LEU A 95 10.01 2.27 0.82
C LEU A 95 11.41 2.90 0.92
N SER A 96 12.04 2.83 2.09
CA SER A 96 13.43 3.27 2.34
C SER A 96 14.44 2.18 1.97
#